data_AF-A0A1S2Q691-F1
#
_entry.id   AF-A0A1S2Q691-F1
#
_cell.length_a   1.000
_cell.length_b   1.000
_cell.length_c   1.000
_cell.angle_alpha   90.00
_cell.angle_beta   90.00
_cell.angle_gamma   90.00
#
_symmetry.space_group_name_H-M   'P 1'
#
loop_
_entity.id
_entity.type
_entity.pdbx_description
1 polymer ?
#
loop_
_entity_poly.entity_id
_entity_poly.type
_entity_poly.pdbx_seq_one_letter_code
_entity_poly.pdbx_strand_id
1 'polypeptide(L)'
;MGHGDDLLDHLYRNDPGSAEAVRAASALWQDQEVRRGEETVYLGRYGYSIARASLLDILARRAAELGVDVQHRRKVDDLAEFAEADLIVACDGASSRVRQLHGDHFGTRLEVGRNPYIWLGTDKVFPRFTFAFEPTPADRRAGPRSARMWVDG
;
A
#
# COMPACT_ATOMS: atom_id res chain seq x y z
N MET A 1 5.52 -24.13 -6.33
CA MET A 1 6.02 -23.02 -5.50
C MET A 1 6.32 -21.86 -6.44
N GLY A 2 5.74 -20.68 -6.20
CA GLY A 2 5.80 -19.51 -7.09
C GLY A 2 4.43 -19.20 -7.72
N HIS A 3 3.66 -18.29 -7.13
CA HIS A 3 2.47 -17.71 -7.75
C HIS A 3 2.62 -16.19 -7.65
N GLY A 4 2.80 -15.55 -8.80
CA GLY A 4 2.89 -14.09 -8.96
C GLY A 4 4.32 -13.64 -9.21
N ASP A 5 4.55 -13.05 -10.38
CA ASP A 5 5.75 -12.25 -10.66
C ASP A 5 5.98 -11.26 -9.50
N ASP A 6 7.22 -11.20 -8.98
CA ASP A 6 7.59 -10.22 -7.96
C ASP A 6 7.42 -8.81 -8.57
N LEU A 7 6.83 -7.88 -7.80
CA LEU A 7 6.77 -6.46 -8.16
C LEU A 7 8.16 -5.94 -8.57
N LEU A 8 9.20 -6.41 -7.89
CA LEU A 8 10.58 -6.07 -8.23
C LEU A 8 10.99 -6.64 -9.59
N ASP A 9 10.59 -7.85 -9.95
CA ASP A 9 10.90 -8.43 -11.27
C ASP A 9 10.24 -7.63 -12.40
N HIS A 10 9.02 -7.12 -12.18
CA HIS A 10 8.35 -6.20 -13.10
C HIS A 10 9.11 -4.89 -13.23
N LEU A 11 9.55 -4.32 -12.11
CA LEU A 11 10.38 -3.12 -12.12
C LEU A 11 11.70 -3.37 -12.85
N TYR A 12 12.39 -4.48 -12.60
CA TYR A 12 13.65 -4.81 -13.28
C TYR A 12 13.50 -4.89 -14.79
N ARG A 13 12.38 -5.43 -15.28
CA ARG A 13 12.13 -5.52 -16.73
C ARG A 13 11.87 -4.17 -17.39
N ASN A 14 11.29 -3.21 -16.67
CA ASN A 14 10.84 -1.94 -17.26
C ASN A 14 11.76 -0.76 -16.94
N ASP A 15 12.35 -0.72 -15.75
CA ASP A 15 13.28 0.31 -15.29
C ASP A 15 14.25 -0.26 -14.22
N PRO A 16 15.39 -0.85 -14.65
CA PRO A 16 16.38 -1.43 -13.73
C PRO A 16 16.88 -0.45 -12.67
N GLY A 17 17.04 0.83 -13.02
CA GLY A 17 17.53 1.84 -12.07
C GLY A 17 16.56 2.07 -10.91
N SER A 18 15.25 2.12 -11.18
CA SER A 18 14.24 2.14 -10.13
C SER A 18 14.23 0.85 -9.32
N ALA A 19 14.31 -0.31 -9.99
CA ALA A 19 14.26 -1.61 -9.33
C ALA A 19 15.40 -1.75 -8.30
N GLU A 20 16.62 -1.37 -8.68
CA GLU A 20 17.78 -1.38 -7.79
C GLU A 20 17.61 -0.44 -6.60
N ALA A 21 17.14 0.79 -6.83
CA ALA A 21 16.91 1.76 -5.77
C ALA A 21 15.82 1.30 -4.79
N VAL A 22 14.69 0.79 -5.30
CA VAL A 22 13.59 0.27 -4.48
C VAL A 22 14.05 -0.95 -3.69
N ARG A 23 14.79 -1.88 -4.32
CA ARG A 23 15.34 -3.06 -3.63
C ARG A 23 16.30 -2.65 -2.52
N ALA A 24 17.20 -1.71 -2.78
CA ALA A 24 18.17 -1.24 -1.79
C ALA A 24 17.52 -0.53 -0.59
N ALA A 25 16.40 0.16 -0.81
CA ALA A 25 15.63 0.84 0.23
C ALA A 25 14.61 -0.06 0.96
N SER A 26 14.43 -1.31 0.51
CA SER A 26 13.46 -2.25 1.08
C SER A 26 14.08 -3.12 2.17
N ALA A 27 13.31 -3.39 3.22
CA ALA A 27 13.58 -4.48 4.16
C ALA A 27 13.03 -5.80 3.61
N LEU A 28 13.87 -6.83 3.59
CA LEU A 28 13.44 -8.21 3.32
C LEU A 28 12.99 -8.83 4.64
N TRP A 29 11.76 -9.31 4.70
CA TRP A 29 11.30 -10.16 5.80
C TRP A 29 11.16 -11.60 5.32
N GLN A 30 11.47 -12.52 6.22
CA GLN A 30 11.33 -13.95 6.00
C GLN A 30 10.38 -14.52 7.05
N ASP A 31 9.52 -15.39 6.57
CA ASP A 31 8.43 -16.01 7.30
C ASP A 31 7.33 -15.03 7.72
N GLN A 32 6.12 -15.57 7.69
CA GLN A 32 4.92 -14.94 8.17
C GLN A 32 4.35 -15.78 9.29
N GLU A 33 3.81 -15.16 10.32
CA GLU A 33 3.21 -15.87 11.44
C GLU A 33 1.83 -15.32 11.76
N VAL A 34 0.95 -16.21 12.18
CA VAL A 34 -0.38 -15.88 12.70
C VAL A 34 -0.41 -16.29 14.16
N ARG A 35 -0.65 -15.33 15.05
CA ARG A 35 -0.72 -15.54 16.51
C ARG A 35 -2.14 -15.34 17.00
N ARG A 36 -2.65 -16.28 17.79
CA ARG A 36 -3.95 -16.19 18.45
C ARG A 36 -3.84 -16.76 19.87
N GLY A 37 -3.77 -15.88 20.86
CA GLY A 37 -3.46 -16.28 22.24
C GLY A 37 -2.12 -17.01 22.29
N GLU A 38 -2.12 -18.26 22.80
CA GLU A 38 -0.92 -19.08 22.91
C GLU A 38 -0.59 -19.87 21.61
N GLU A 39 -1.52 -19.90 20.64
CA GLU A 39 -1.32 -20.62 19.38
C GLU A 39 -0.58 -19.76 18.36
N THR A 40 0.42 -20.33 17.70
CA THR A 40 1.15 -19.69 16.59
C THR A 40 1.24 -20.63 15.41
N VAL A 41 0.87 -20.16 14.23
CA VAL A 41 1.02 -20.86 12.95
C VAL A 41 2.04 -20.12 12.08
N TYR A 42 2.96 -20.87 11.49
CA TYR A 42 3.99 -20.35 10.59
C TYR A 42 3.65 -20.60 9.14
N LEU A 43 3.85 -19.59 8.31
CA LEU A 43 3.65 -19.59 6.87
C LEU A 43 5.00 -19.27 6.22
N GLY A 44 5.57 -20.22 5.48
CA GLY A 44 6.83 -20.06 4.76
C GLY A 44 6.67 -19.14 3.54
N ARG A 45 6.67 -17.83 3.79
CA ARG A 45 6.58 -16.76 2.79
C ARG A 45 7.63 -15.71 3.10
N TYR A 46 8.10 -15.03 2.08
CA TYR A 46 8.97 -13.87 2.22
C TYR A 46 8.35 -12.70 1.45
N GLY A 47 8.85 -11.50 1.71
CA GLY A 47 8.47 -10.32 0.96
C GLY A 47 9.35 -9.13 1.30
N TYR A 48 9.11 -8.04 0.58
CA TYR A 48 9.80 -6.78 0.77
C TYR A 48 8.85 -5.75 1.37
N SER A 49 9.38 -4.89 2.21
CA SER A 49 8.64 -3.77 2.77
C SER A 49 9.50 -2.52 2.73
N ILE A 50 8.90 -1.41 2.32
CA ILE A 50 9.58 -0.15 2.11
C ILE A 50 8.75 0.96 2.73
N ALA A 51 9.43 1.91 3.38
CA ALA A 51 8.77 3.10 3.88
C ALA A 51 8.17 3.87 2.70
N ARG A 52 6.87 4.20 2.80
CA ARG A 52 6.15 4.91 1.72
C ARG A 52 6.85 6.20 1.30
N ALA A 53 7.41 6.95 2.25
CA ALA A 53 8.15 8.17 1.95
C ALA A 53 9.37 7.88 1.06
N SER A 54 10.17 6.87 1.39
CA SER A 54 11.34 6.46 0.60
C SER A 54 10.94 6.00 -0.80
N LEU A 55 9.88 5.19 -0.93
CA LEU A 55 9.38 4.75 -2.23
C LEU A 55 8.97 5.94 -3.10
N LEU A 56 8.20 6.88 -2.55
CA LEU A 56 7.74 8.06 -3.28
C LEU A 56 8.91 8.96 -3.70
N ASP A 57 9.92 9.13 -2.85
CA ASP A 57 11.12 9.91 -3.16
C ASP A 57 11.91 9.29 -4.32
N ILE A 58 12.13 7.97 -4.29
CA ILE A 58 12.79 7.22 -5.37
C ILE A 58 12.04 7.41 -6.69
N LEU A 59 10.72 7.21 -6.69
CA LEU A 59 9.90 7.32 -7.90
C LEU A 59 9.84 8.76 -8.43
N ALA A 60 9.70 9.76 -7.56
CA ALA A 60 9.67 11.17 -7.95
C ALA A 60 11.01 11.62 -8.54
N ARG A 61 12.13 11.26 -7.89
CA ARG A 61 13.47 11.54 -8.41
C ARG A 61 13.69 10.87 -9.76
N ARG A 62 13.30 9.60 -9.90
CA ARG A 62 13.41 8.89 -11.18
C ARG A 62 12.61 9.56 -12.29
N ALA A 63 11.37 9.97 -12.00
CA ALA A 63 10.53 10.67 -12.97
C ALA A 63 11.22 11.96 -13.45
N ALA A 64 11.78 12.75 -12.53
CA ALA A 64 12.53 13.97 -12.88
C ALA A 64 13.78 13.68 -13.72
N GLU A 65 14.55 12.63 -13.40
CA GLU A 65 15.71 12.18 -14.20
C GLU A 65 15.32 11.82 -15.64
N LEU A 66 14.09 11.33 -15.85
CA LEU A 66 13.53 11.00 -17.17
C LEU A 66 12.85 12.19 -17.85
N GLY A 67 12.93 13.39 -17.26
CA GLY A 67 12.38 14.62 -17.84
C GLY A 67 10.90 14.87 -17.56
N VAL A 68 10.29 14.12 -16.63
CA VAL A 68 8.91 14.38 -16.19
C VAL A 68 8.88 15.63 -15.31
N ASP A 69 7.97 16.57 -15.61
CA ASP A 69 7.73 17.72 -14.75
C ASP A 69 6.89 17.30 -13.52
N VAL A 70 7.55 17.18 -12.36
CA VAL A 70 6.92 16.77 -11.10
C VAL A 70 6.60 18.00 -10.25
N GLN A 71 5.31 18.32 -10.16
CA GLN A 71 4.82 19.49 -9.42
C GLN A 71 4.26 19.08 -8.04
N HIS A 72 4.94 19.51 -6.97
CA HIS A 72 4.48 19.27 -5.60
C HIS A 72 3.58 20.39 -5.07
N ARG A 73 2.68 20.05 -4.13
CA ARG A 73 1.70 20.99 -3.52
C ARG A 73 0.78 21.68 -4.55
N ARG A 74 0.66 21.11 -5.74
CA ARG A 74 -0.24 21.57 -6.80
C ARG A 74 -1.52 20.74 -6.76
N LYS A 75 -2.58 21.29 -6.19
CA LYS A 75 -3.90 20.66 -6.20
C LYS A 75 -4.59 20.93 -7.53
N VAL A 76 -5.15 19.90 -8.14
CA VAL A 76 -5.99 20.01 -9.34
C VAL A 76 -7.46 19.96 -8.91
N ASP A 77 -8.19 21.05 -9.13
CA ASP A 77 -9.61 21.16 -8.77
C ASP A 77 -10.56 20.94 -9.96
N ASP A 78 -10.10 21.25 -11.17
CA ASP A 78 -10.83 21.10 -12.43
C ASP A 78 -9.88 20.59 -13.53
N LEU A 79 -10.34 19.63 -14.33
CA LEU A 79 -9.57 19.07 -15.44
C LEU A 79 -9.53 19.98 -16.67
N ALA A 80 -10.41 20.99 -16.75
CA ALA A 80 -10.40 21.99 -17.83
C ALA A 80 -9.07 22.77 -17.92
N GLU A 81 -8.31 22.82 -16.83
CA GLU A 81 -6.91 23.30 -16.78
C GLU A 81 -5.99 22.60 -17.80
N PHE A 82 -6.29 21.35 -18.13
CA PHE A 82 -5.50 20.51 -19.03
C PHE A 82 -6.24 20.24 -20.34
N ALA A 83 -7.07 21.17 -20.81
CA ALA A 83 -7.85 21.01 -22.05
C ALA A 83 -7.00 20.69 -23.29
N GLU A 84 -5.73 21.12 -23.29
CA GLU A 84 -4.76 20.88 -24.36
C GLU A 84 -4.05 19.52 -24.26
N ALA A 85 -4.28 18.74 -23.19
CA ALA A 85 -3.64 17.43 -23.03
C ALA A 85 -4.34 16.36 -23.86
N ASP A 86 -3.57 15.56 -24.61
CA ASP A 86 -4.10 14.43 -25.39
C ASP A 86 -4.65 13.30 -24.50
N LEU A 87 -4.07 13.13 -23.30
CA LEU A 87 -4.45 12.09 -22.35
C LEU A 87 -4.22 12.57 -20.90
N ILE A 88 -5.22 12.33 -20.06
CA ILE A 88 -5.13 12.55 -18.61
C ILE A 88 -5.26 11.21 -17.91
N VAL A 89 -4.26 10.86 -17.09
CA VAL A 89 -4.28 9.67 -16.22
C VAL A 89 -4.48 10.13 -14.77
N ALA A 90 -5.68 9.90 -14.23
CA ALA A 90 -6.02 10.29 -12.86
C ALA A 90 -5.58 9.23 -11.83
N CYS A 91 -4.64 9.61 -10.95
CA CYS A 91 -4.07 8.75 -9.90
C CYS A 91 -4.30 9.30 -8.48
N ASP A 92 -5.43 9.98 -8.23
CA ASP A 92 -5.74 10.71 -6.99
C ASP A 92 -6.32 9.83 -5.86
N GLY A 93 -6.08 8.51 -5.92
CA GLY A 93 -6.28 7.57 -4.83
C GLY A 93 -7.74 7.18 -4.54
N ALA A 94 -7.97 6.57 -3.38
CA ALA A 94 -9.28 6.03 -2.99
C ALA A 94 -10.36 7.13 -2.83
N SER A 95 -9.96 8.32 -2.36
CA SER A 95 -10.83 9.49 -2.20
C SER A 95 -10.87 10.38 -3.44
N SER A 96 -10.69 9.78 -4.63
CA SER A 96 -10.57 10.50 -5.91
C SER A 96 -11.69 11.51 -6.11
N ARG A 97 -11.31 12.76 -6.34
CA ARG A 97 -12.22 13.84 -6.70
C ARG A 97 -12.64 13.70 -8.16
N VAL A 98 -11.73 13.27 -9.04
CA VAL A 98 -12.03 13.07 -10.46
C VAL A 98 -13.17 12.07 -10.62
N ARG A 99 -13.11 10.92 -9.93
CA ARG A 99 -14.21 9.94 -9.98
C ARG A 99 -15.53 10.52 -9.46
N GLN A 100 -15.49 11.35 -8.41
CA GLN A 100 -16.70 11.98 -7.86
C GLN A 100 -17.32 13.02 -8.80
N LEU A 101 -16.51 13.83 -9.48
CA LEU A 101 -16.98 14.87 -10.40
C LEU A 101 -17.66 14.30 -11.66
N HIS A 102 -17.27 13.09 -12.08
CA HIS A 102 -17.81 12.43 -13.27
C HIS A 102 -18.89 11.37 -12.97
N GLY A 103 -19.42 11.34 -11.74
CA GLY A 103 -20.54 10.49 -11.34
C GLY A 103 -20.35 9.02 -11.72
N ASP A 104 -21.33 8.46 -12.45
CA ASP A 104 -21.36 7.04 -12.83
C ASP A 104 -20.53 6.70 -14.07
N HIS A 105 -19.86 7.68 -14.71
CA HIS A 105 -19.13 7.48 -15.96
C HIS A 105 -18.06 6.37 -15.87
N PHE A 106 -17.42 6.26 -14.71
CA PHE A 106 -16.39 5.25 -14.44
C PHE A 106 -16.94 3.95 -13.83
N GLY A 107 -18.26 3.84 -13.60
CA GLY A 107 -18.87 2.67 -12.96
C GLY A 107 -18.31 2.37 -11.56
N THR A 108 -17.98 3.40 -10.80
CA THR A 108 -17.30 3.26 -9.50
C THR A 108 -18.24 2.66 -8.46
N ARG A 109 -17.82 1.58 -7.79
CA ARG A 109 -18.53 0.99 -6.65
C ARG A 109 -17.79 1.28 -5.36
N LEU A 110 -18.50 1.80 -4.36
CA LEU A 110 -17.97 2.05 -3.02
C LEU A 110 -18.62 1.09 -2.02
N GLU A 111 -17.80 0.38 -1.26
CA GLU A 111 -18.25 -0.46 -0.14
C GLU A 111 -17.49 -0.07 1.12
N VAL A 112 -18.24 0.15 2.20
CA VAL A 112 -17.65 0.51 3.49
C VAL A 112 -17.38 -0.77 4.28
N GLY A 113 -16.12 -0.96 4.65
CA GLY A 113 -15.68 -2.06 5.51
C GLY A 113 -16.33 -1.98 6.90
N ARG A 114 -16.70 -3.14 7.46
CA ARG A 114 -17.36 -3.20 8.77
C ARG A 114 -16.41 -3.08 9.95
N ASN A 115 -15.13 -3.38 9.74
CA ASN A 115 -14.13 -3.41 10.79
C ASN A 115 -13.36 -2.09 10.80
N PRO A 116 -13.38 -1.32 11.91
CA PRO A 116 -12.52 -0.15 12.04
C PRO A 116 -11.06 -0.60 12.09
N TYR A 117 -10.19 0.16 11.44
CA TYR A 117 -8.75 -0.06 11.46
C TYR A 117 -8.02 1.28 11.58
N ILE A 118 -6.75 1.22 11.96
CA ILE A 118 -5.85 2.37 12.05
C ILE A 118 -4.45 1.92 11.63
N TRP A 119 -3.69 2.81 10.99
CA TRP A 119 -2.27 2.59 10.74
C TRP A 119 -1.44 3.22 11.85
N LEU A 120 -0.55 2.43 12.45
CA LEU A 120 0.35 2.85 13.52
C LEU A 120 1.78 2.49 13.13
N GLY A 121 2.73 3.28 13.61
CA GLY A 121 4.16 3.00 13.51
C GLY A 121 4.73 2.67 14.89
N THR A 122 5.81 1.88 14.92
CA THR A 122 6.52 1.50 16.15
C THR A 122 8.00 1.32 15.86
N ASP A 123 8.85 1.60 16.85
CA ASP A 123 10.29 1.34 16.78
C ASP A 123 10.61 -0.14 17.06
N LYS A 124 9.61 -0.94 17.46
CA LYS A 124 9.78 -2.36 17.68
C LYS A 124 10.02 -3.07 16.35
N VAL A 125 11.16 -3.75 16.24
CA VAL A 125 11.48 -4.59 15.09
C VAL A 125 10.79 -5.94 15.23
N PHE A 126 10.05 -6.33 14.19
CA PHE A 126 9.44 -7.64 14.08
C PHE A 126 10.29 -8.51 13.15
N PRO A 127 10.81 -9.67 13.61
CA PRO A 127 11.67 -10.52 12.78
C PRO A 127 10.88 -11.29 11.70
N ARG A 128 9.54 -11.31 11.80
CA ARG A 128 8.61 -11.99 10.90
C ARG A 128 7.45 -11.05 10.62
N PHE A 129 6.79 -11.26 9.49
CA PHE A 129 5.54 -10.55 9.20
C PHE A 129 4.41 -11.13 10.06
N THR A 130 3.94 -10.38 11.05
CA THR A 130 3.08 -10.91 12.11
C THR A 130 1.63 -10.47 11.93
N PHE A 131 0.70 -11.44 11.96
CA PHE A 131 -0.71 -11.22 12.19
C PHE A 131 -1.06 -11.61 13.62
N ALA A 132 -1.31 -10.64 14.50
CA ALA A 132 -1.66 -10.91 15.90
C ALA A 132 -3.16 -10.69 16.15
N PHE A 133 -3.80 -11.68 16.75
CA PHE A 133 -5.19 -11.64 17.20
C PHE A 133 -5.27 -11.70 18.72
N GLU A 134 -5.60 -10.56 19.32
CA GLU A 134 -5.68 -10.41 20.77
C GLU A 134 -7.13 -10.19 21.23
N PRO A 135 -7.61 -10.94 22.24
CA PRO A 135 -8.91 -10.69 22.86
C PRO A 135 -8.94 -9.31 23.50
N THR A 136 -10.00 -8.55 23.25
CA THR A 136 -10.24 -7.24 23.85
C THR A 136 -11.55 -7.24 24.66
N PRO A 137 -11.72 -6.33 25.64
CA PRO A 137 -13.00 -6.20 26.36
C PRO A 137 -14.19 -5.89 25.44
N ALA A 138 -13.95 -5.29 24.27
CA ALA A 138 -14.99 -5.05 23.26
C ALA A 138 -15.55 -6.37 22.69
N ASP A 139 -14.80 -7.47 22.79
CA ASP A 139 -15.19 -8.72 22.17
C ASP A 139 -16.33 -9.42 22.91
N ARG A 140 -16.49 -9.12 24.21
CA ARG A 140 -17.62 -9.60 25.01
C ARG A 140 -18.94 -8.92 24.65
N ARG A 141 -18.91 -7.78 23.96
CA ARG A 141 -20.11 -7.00 23.59
C ARG A 141 -20.58 -7.24 22.16
N ALA A 142 -19.74 -7.80 21.29
CA ALA A 142 -19.96 -7.84 19.84
C ALA A 142 -20.38 -9.22 19.28
N GLY A 143 -20.60 -10.24 20.12
CA GLY A 143 -20.81 -11.61 19.66
C GLY A 143 -19.52 -12.23 19.07
N PRO A 144 -19.55 -13.47 18.55
CA PRO A 144 -18.36 -14.30 18.30
C PRO A 144 -17.43 -13.83 17.15
N ARG A 145 -17.49 -12.57 16.71
CA ARG A 145 -16.80 -12.08 15.49
C ARG A 145 -15.87 -10.88 15.68
N SER A 146 -15.70 -10.40 16.90
CA SER A 146 -14.77 -9.33 17.22
C SER A 146 -13.44 -9.94 17.64
N ALA A 147 -12.48 -9.96 16.73
CA ALA A 147 -11.07 -10.06 17.06
C ALA A 147 -10.39 -8.92 16.33
N ARG A 148 -9.50 -8.18 17.01
CA ARG A 148 -8.69 -7.16 16.34
C ARG A 148 -7.45 -7.82 15.77
N MET A 149 -7.17 -7.51 14.52
CA MET A 149 -5.99 -7.99 13.80
C MET A 149 -4.97 -6.86 13.74
N TRP A 150 -3.77 -7.15 14.22
CA TRP A 150 -2.60 -6.31 14.04
C TRP A 150 -1.77 -6.91 12.93
N VAL A 151 -1.31 -6.05 12.01
CA VAL A 151 -0.45 -6.45 10.90
C VAL A 151 0.81 -5.62 11.00
N ASP A 152 1.93 -6.27 11.23
CA ASP A 152 3.24 -5.65 11.27
C ASP A 152 3.97 -5.94 9.95
N GLY A 153 4.43 -4.88 9.28
CA GLY A 153 5.14 -4.92 8.00
C GLY A 153 6.27 -3.90 7.94
#